data_AF-A0A2V8XYS3-F1
#
_entry.id   AF-A0A2V8XYS3-F1
#
_cell.length_a   1.000
_cell.length_b   1.000
_cell.length_c   1.000
_cell.angle_alpha   90.00
_cell.angle_beta   90.00
_cell.angle_gamma   90.00
#
_symmetry.space_group_name_H-M   'P 1'
#
loop_
_entity.id
_entity.type
_entity.pdbx_description
1 polymer ?
#
loop_
_entity_poly.entity_id
_entity_poly.type
_entity_poly.pdbx_seq_one_letter_code
_entity_poly.pdbx_strand_id
1 'polypeptide(L)'
;ELSHARHLLAWALSRVAHSSLGWLDLEVFLRDLWQATRESPIKFYCHNFAWDPNFEMARKKEHYSDQNNRQLAFWLDDEGIWASNALMVTLFTLGLVERGQAAGRKGRPCFRLTELGRMVFGAPEIEAATKPEKARFLTVQPNLEVVAYLESADAPQICKLSRFAACAPRTSGPVQTFALRRESLYSALESGLTLDEACGFLTEYGRTELPANVKRMLSEWAGKRESLVLRNHVALALGPCEDRPRARALGGNVYLLPSVSAKAAAKSFEGWTILDHGGEPERTWTTDELGNVTANGGHSISQTRLARIADSVPTGRQLTQESIRRARMSGLSADQILAWLGAHLTAKIPPLLEVAVRNWTGRHGVRLGPAQLLQIVQPQAKEALLRSPTFRPLLAGHIPPGWFLVREEHLSQVRTLLERLGFTIDDQLDLPPLEAAVSPAKDGMLVKVSACGR
;
A
#
# COMPACT_ATOMS: atom_id res chain seq x y z
N GLU A 1 -2.66 -25.65 -35.08
CA GLU A 1 -3.20 -24.46 -35.79
C GLU A 1 -2.34 -23.20 -35.58
N LEU A 2 -2.16 -22.69 -34.36
CA LEU A 2 -1.34 -21.49 -34.10
C LEU A 2 0.13 -21.61 -34.57
N SER A 3 0.75 -22.78 -34.41
CA SER A 3 2.11 -23.03 -34.94
C SER A 3 2.16 -22.80 -36.44
N HIS A 4 1.19 -23.32 -37.20
CA HIS A 4 1.11 -23.15 -38.65
C HIS A 4 0.94 -21.68 -39.05
N ALA A 5 0.06 -20.94 -38.36
CA ALA A 5 -0.11 -19.51 -38.58
C ALA A 5 1.20 -18.71 -38.39
N ARG A 6 1.96 -19.03 -37.33
CA ARG A 6 3.29 -18.44 -37.08
C ARG A 6 4.28 -18.74 -38.20
N HIS A 7 4.29 -19.96 -38.73
CA HIS A 7 5.15 -20.34 -39.85
C HIS A 7 4.82 -19.52 -41.10
N LEU A 8 3.53 -19.36 -41.45
CA LEU A 8 3.11 -18.58 -42.62
C LEU A 8 3.45 -17.10 -42.48
N LEU A 9 3.27 -16.51 -41.29
CA LEU A 9 3.65 -15.12 -41.04
C LEU A 9 5.16 -14.94 -41.09
N ALA A 10 5.94 -15.86 -40.52
CA ALA A 10 7.40 -15.83 -40.58
C ALA A 10 7.91 -15.97 -42.03
N TRP A 11 7.28 -16.85 -42.83
CA TRP A 11 7.55 -16.99 -44.26
C TRP A 11 7.25 -15.70 -45.04
N ALA A 12 6.15 -15.02 -44.75
CA ALA A 12 5.85 -13.74 -45.40
C ALA A 12 6.86 -12.65 -45.01
N LEU A 13 7.27 -12.61 -43.73
CA LEU A 13 8.25 -11.66 -43.23
C LEU A 13 9.67 -11.95 -43.75
N SER A 14 10.01 -13.19 -44.06
CA SER A 14 11.29 -13.50 -44.70
C SER A 14 11.37 -12.88 -46.09
N ARG A 15 10.28 -12.89 -46.87
CA ARG A 15 10.23 -12.18 -48.15
C ARG A 15 10.37 -10.67 -47.97
N VAL A 16 9.73 -10.10 -46.94
CA VAL A 16 9.88 -8.68 -46.60
C VAL A 16 11.32 -8.35 -46.21
N ALA A 17 12.01 -9.22 -45.48
CA ALA A 17 13.39 -8.99 -45.04
C ALA A 17 14.37 -8.83 -46.21
N HIS A 18 14.12 -9.55 -47.31
CA HIS A 18 14.90 -9.47 -48.56
C HIS A 18 14.46 -8.35 -49.52
N SER A 19 13.39 -7.61 -49.19
CA SER A 19 12.86 -6.50 -50.01
C SER A 19 13.48 -5.15 -49.60
N SER A 20 13.15 -4.06 -50.31
CA SER A 20 13.70 -2.73 -50.04
C SER A 20 13.33 -2.18 -48.64
N LEU A 21 14.06 -1.16 -48.14
CA LEU A 21 13.88 -0.52 -46.82
C LEU A 21 12.59 0.33 -46.68
N GLY A 22 11.55 0.01 -47.45
CA GLY A 22 10.29 0.73 -47.51
C GLY A 22 9.38 0.49 -46.31
N TRP A 23 8.54 1.47 -46.03
CA TRP A 23 7.36 1.31 -45.17
C TRP A 23 6.30 0.52 -45.92
N LEU A 24 5.71 -0.48 -45.27
CA LEU A 24 4.63 -1.29 -45.80
C LEU A 24 3.31 -0.89 -45.13
N ASP A 25 2.27 -0.71 -45.94
CA ASP A 25 0.90 -0.57 -45.44
C ASP A 25 0.42 -1.92 -44.89
N LEU A 26 -0.10 -1.91 -43.66
CA LEU A 26 -0.49 -3.13 -42.96
C LEU A 26 -1.65 -3.85 -43.64
N GLU A 27 -2.68 -3.12 -44.09
CA GLU A 27 -3.84 -3.72 -44.74
C GLU A 27 -3.43 -4.34 -46.09
N VAL A 28 -2.57 -3.65 -46.86
CA VAL A 28 -2.03 -4.19 -48.12
C VAL A 28 -1.21 -5.46 -47.87
N PHE A 29 -0.29 -5.45 -46.89
CA PHE A 29 0.50 -6.63 -46.55
C PHE A 29 -0.38 -7.83 -46.17
N LEU A 30 -1.42 -7.61 -45.36
CA LEU A 30 -2.34 -8.66 -44.93
C LEU A 30 -3.18 -9.21 -46.09
N ARG A 31 -3.57 -8.35 -47.04
CA ARG A 31 -4.24 -8.79 -48.27
C ARG A 31 -3.34 -9.69 -49.10
N ASP A 32 -2.07 -9.32 -49.25
CA ASP A 32 -1.09 -10.14 -49.98
C ASP A 32 -0.81 -11.46 -49.26
N LEU A 33 -0.70 -11.44 -47.93
CA LEU A 33 -0.57 -12.64 -47.10
C LEU A 33 -1.77 -13.57 -47.28
N TRP A 34 -2.99 -13.04 -47.24
CA TRP A 34 -4.20 -13.82 -47.45
C TRP A 34 -4.27 -14.41 -48.86
N GLN A 35 -3.88 -13.64 -49.89
CA GLN A 35 -3.81 -14.15 -51.26
C GLN A 35 -2.77 -15.26 -51.42
N ALA A 36 -1.61 -15.12 -50.79
CA ALA A 36 -0.53 -16.11 -50.85
C ALA A 36 -0.84 -17.39 -50.07
N THR A 37 -1.72 -17.33 -49.05
CA THR A 37 -2.02 -18.46 -48.16
C THR A 37 -3.36 -19.16 -48.47
N ARG A 38 -3.96 -18.92 -49.64
CA ARG A 38 -5.29 -19.49 -49.99
C ARG A 38 -5.40 -21.00 -49.91
N GLU A 39 -4.34 -21.71 -50.32
CA GLU A 39 -4.30 -23.18 -50.31
C GLU A 39 -4.08 -23.75 -48.91
N SER A 40 -3.51 -22.96 -48.00
CA SER A 40 -3.23 -23.33 -46.61
C SER A 40 -3.50 -22.12 -45.70
N PRO A 41 -4.80 -21.79 -45.47
CA PRO A 41 -5.15 -20.53 -44.84
C PRO A 41 -4.84 -20.54 -43.35
N ILE A 42 -4.48 -19.36 -42.84
CA ILE A 42 -4.46 -19.11 -41.40
C ILE A 42 -5.91 -19.17 -40.91
N LYS A 43 -6.24 -20.24 -40.18
CA LYS A 43 -7.56 -20.47 -39.56
C LYS A 43 -7.35 -20.91 -38.12
N PHE A 44 -7.78 -20.08 -37.18
CA PHE A 44 -7.96 -20.44 -35.78
C PHE A 44 -8.74 -19.35 -35.06
N TYR A 45 -9.52 -19.75 -34.05
CA TYR A 45 -10.34 -18.82 -33.27
C TYR A 45 -9.54 -18.22 -32.11
N CYS A 46 -9.36 -16.90 -32.10
CA CYS A 46 -8.85 -16.15 -30.96
C CYS A 46 -9.72 -14.92 -30.73
N HIS A 47 -10.40 -14.85 -29.57
CA HIS A 47 -11.44 -13.84 -29.35
C HIS A 47 -10.97 -12.54 -28.69
N ASN A 48 -9.74 -12.48 -28.15
CA ASN A 48 -9.25 -11.33 -27.40
C ASN A 48 -7.87 -10.89 -27.90
N PHE A 49 -7.80 -9.71 -28.52
CA PHE A 49 -6.57 -9.07 -28.95
C PHE A 49 -6.35 -7.73 -28.24
N ALA A 50 -5.09 -7.33 -28.10
CA ALA A 50 -4.74 -6.09 -27.40
C ALA A 50 -5.07 -4.82 -28.20
N TRP A 51 -5.15 -4.95 -29.53
CA TRP A 51 -5.40 -3.85 -30.44
C TRP A 51 -6.28 -4.31 -31.61
N ASP A 52 -7.25 -3.50 -32.00
CA ASP A 52 -8.07 -3.69 -33.20
C ASP A 52 -7.69 -2.63 -34.25
N PRO A 53 -7.13 -3.04 -35.41
CA PRO A 53 -6.79 -2.12 -36.50
C PRO A 53 -8.02 -1.49 -37.18
N ASN A 54 -9.22 -2.06 -37.02
CA ASN A 54 -10.48 -1.59 -37.58
C ASN A 54 -10.40 -1.23 -39.08
N PHE A 55 -9.94 -2.19 -39.90
CA PHE A 55 -9.72 -2.00 -41.34
C PHE A 55 -10.98 -1.55 -42.07
N GLU A 56 -10.83 -0.68 -43.07
CA GLU A 56 -11.99 -0.15 -43.81
C GLU A 56 -12.74 -1.26 -44.56
N MET A 57 -12.01 -2.23 -45.11
CA MET A 57 -12.59 -3.39 -45.79
C MET A 57 -13.37 -4.29 -44.83
N ALA A 58 -12.85 -4.55 -43.63
CA ALA A 58 -13.52 -5.36 -42.61
C ALA A 58 -14.86 -4.72 -42.18
N ARG A 59 -14.90 -3.39 -42.01
CA ARG A 59 -16.13 -2.65 -41.70
C ARG A 59 -17.24 -2.80 -42.74
N LYS A 60 -16.86 -2.99 -44.00
CA LYS A 60 -17.79 -3.11 -45.14
C LYS A 60 -18.02 -4.58 -45.54
N LYS A 61 -17.64 -5.56 -44.72
CA LYS A 61 -17.70 -7.00 -45.02
C LYS A 61 -19.07 -7.48 -45.55
N GLU A 62 -20.18 -6.92 -45.06
CA GLU A 62 -21.53 -7.27 -45.49
C GLU A 62 -21.95 -6.65 -46.84
N HIS A 63 -21.26 -5.59 -47.27
CA HIS A 63 -21.60 -4.81 -48.46
C HIS A 63 -20.91 -5.32 -49.74
N TYR A 64 -19.96 -6.25 -49.61
CA TYR A 64 -19.30 -6.86 -50.76
C TYR A 64 -20.16 -8.00 -51.34
N SER A 65 -20.56 -7.85 -52.61
CA SER A 65 -21.26 -8.87 -53.39
C SER A 65 -20.33 -9.91 -53.98
N ASP A 66 -19.09 -9.52 -54.29
CA ASP A 66 -18.05 -10.42 -54.77
C ASP A 66 -17.58 -11.36 -53.66
N GLN A 67 -17.67 -12.68 -53.90
CA GLN A 67 -17.35 -13.72 -52.92
C GLN A 67 -15.91 -13.59 -52.40
N ASN A 68 -14.98 -13.23 -53.28
CA ASN A 68 -13.55 -13.14 -52.97
C ASN A 68 -13.25 -11.97 -52.01
N ASN A 69 -13.78 -10.78 -52.33
CA ASN A 69 -13.67 -9.61 -51.46
C ASN A 69 -14.42 -9.78 -50.13
N ARG A 70 -15.57 -10.48 -50.16
CA ARG A 70 -16.32 -10.80 -48.94
C ARG A 70 -15.50 -11.71 -48.01
N GLN A 71 -14.92 -12.79 -48.53
CA GLN A 71 -14.10 -13.70 -47.72
C GLN A 71 -12.86 -13.01 -47.13
N LEU A 72 -12.17 -12.17 -47.90
CA LEU A 72 -11.06 -11.36 -47.41
C LEU A 72 -11.50 -10.38 -46.30
N ALA A 73 -12.65 -9.72 -46.46
CA ALA A 73 -13.16 -8.80 -45.46
C ALA A 73 -13.50 -9.51 -44.13
N PHE A 74 -14.06 -10.72 -44.19
CA PHE A 74 -14.29 -11.54 -42.99
C PHE A 74 -12.98 -12.02 -42.35
N TRP A 75 -12.00 -12.44 -43.16
CA TRP A 75 -10.69 -12.84 -42.65
C TRP A 75 -9.94 -11.68 -41.98
N LEU A 76 -10.01 -10.46 -42.55
CA LEU A 76 -9.40 -9.27 -41.94
C LEU A 76 -10.04 -8.89 -40.59
N ASP A 77 -11.30 -9.25 -40.38
CA ASP A 77 -12.08 -9.00 -39.16
C ASP A 77 -11.82 -10.05 -38.06
N ASP A 78 -11.13 -11.15 -38.37
CA ASP A 78 -10.82 -12.22 -37.41
C ASP A 78 -9.32 -12.55 -37.44
N GLU A 79 -8.86 -13.45 -38.33
CA GLU A 79 -7.46 -13.88 -38.36
C GLU A 79 -6.47 -12.78 -38.77
N GLY A 80 -6.92 -11.80 -39.54
CA GLY A 80 -6.13 -10.61 -39.88
C GLY A 80 -5.82 -9.73 -38.65
N ILE A 81 -6.70 -9.74 -37.63
CA ILE A 81 -6.45 -9.04 -36.36
C ILE A 81 -5.30 -9.72 -35.61
N TRP A 82 -5.22 -11.04 -35.63
CA TRP A 82 -4.07 -11.75 -35.05
C TRP A 82 -2.75 -11.34 -35.72
N ALA A 83 -2.67 -11.38 -37.05
CA ALA A 83 -1.46 -11.02 -37.77
C ALA A 83 -1.08 -9.55 -37.53
N SER A 84 -2.08 -8.67 -37.44
CA SER A 84 -1.91 -7.27 -37.04
C SER A 84 -1.28 -7.13 -35.65
N ASN A 85 -1.77 -7.87 -34.65
CA ASN A 85 -1.21 -7.84 -33.30
C ASN A 85 0.18 -8.50 -33.22
N ALA A 86 0.44 -9.53 -34.01
CA ALA A 86 1.76 -10.12 -34.09
C ALA A 86 2.79 -9.08 -34.57
N LEU A 87 2.49 -8.32 -35.62
CA LEU A 87 3.36 -7.29 -36.19
C LEU A 87 3.41 -6.02 -35.31
N MET A 88 2.24 -5.45 -35.07
CA MET A 88 2.05 -4.14 -34.46
C MET A 88 1.89 -4.20 -32.95
N VAL A 89 2.07 -5.35 -32.30
CA VAL A 89 2.18 -5.41 -30.83
C VAL A 89 3.42 -6.20 -30.48
N THR A 90 3.44 -7.50 -30.76
CA THR A 90 4.46 -8.44 -30.28
C THR A 90 5.84 -8.16 -30.88
N LEU A 91 5.96 -8.14 -32.21
CA LEU A 91 7.24 -7.95 -32.89
C LEU A 91 7.80 -6.54 -32.70
N PHE A 92 6.94 -5.54 -32.55
CA PHE A 92 7.37 -4.21 -32.10
C PHE A 92 7.92 -4.21 -30.68
N THR A 93 7.25 -4.88 -29.72
CA THR A 93 7.77 -4.94 -28.33
C THR A 93 9.11 -5.66 -28.23
N LEU A 94 9.40 -6.57 -29.17
CA LEU A 94 10.69 -7.24 -29.30
C LEU A 94 11.74 -6.42 -30.08
N GLY A 95 11.37 -5.24 -30.61
CA GLY A 95 12.27 -4.39 -31.40
C GLY A 95 12.56 -4.88 -32.82
N LEU A 96 11.80 -5.86 -33.32
CA LEU A 96 11.97 -6.43 -34.66
C LEU A 96 11.23 -5.62 -35.75
N VAL A 97 10.24 -4.83 -35.34
CA VAL A 97 9.38 -4.04 -36.22
C VAL A 97 9.30 -2.60 -35.72
N GLU A 98 9.36 -1.64 -36.63
CA GLU A 98 8.98 -0.24 -36.42
C GLU A 98 7.54 -0.01 -36.88
N ARG A 99 6.82 0.86 -36.16
CA ARG A 99 5.45 1.27 -36.50
C ARG A 99 5.46 2.68 -37.06
N GLY A 100 4.62 2.92 -38.05
CA GLY A 100 4.42 4.22 -38.69
C GLY A 100 2.98 4.40 -39.11
N GLN A 101 2.68 5.57 -39.65
CA GLN A 101 1.38 5.86 -40.25
C GLN A 101 1.57 6.58 -41.57
N ALA A 102 0.77 6.21 -42.57
CA ALA A 102 0.76 6.88 -43.87
C ALA A 102 0.24 8.32 -43.72
N ALA A 103 0.81 9.26 -44.51
CA ALA A 103 0.35 10.64 -44.55
C ALA A 103 -1.07 10.73 -45.13
N GLY A 104 -2.04 11.25 -44.35
CA GLY A 104 -3.43 11.45 -44.79
C GLY A 104 -4.44 11.59 -43.64
N ARG A 105 -5.67 12.01 -43.97
CA ARG A 105 -6.75 12.32 -43.00
C ARG A 105 -7.16 11.19 -42.05
N LYS A 106 -6.85 9.92 -42.35
CA LYS A 106 -7.20 8.75 -41.53
C LYS A 106 -6.00 7.87 -41.14
N GLY A 107 -4.76 8.35 -41.34
CA GLY A 107 -3.50 7.70 -40.91
C GLY A 107 -3.50 6.17 -40.95
N ARG A 108 -3.25 5.57 -42.12
CA ARG A 108 -3.24 4.10 -42.25
C ARG A 108 -2.04 3.51 -41.51
N PRO A 109 -2.19 2.41 -40.75
CA PRO A 109 -1.08 1.79 -40.05
C PRO A 109 -0.06 1.22 -41.04
N CYS A 110 1.20 1.59 -40.84
CA CYS A 110 2.32 1.08 -41.61
C CYS A 110 3.36 0.45 -40.68
N PHE A 111 4.17 -0.46 -41.21
CA PHE A 111 5.28 -1.05 -40.49
C PHE A 111 6.50 -1.23 -41.38
N ARG A 112 7.65 -1.39 -40.75
CA ARG A 112 8.91 -1.75 -41.41
C ARG A 112 9.72 -2.67 -40.49
N LEU A 113 10.45 -3.62 -41.06
CA LEU A 113 11.42 -4.41 -40.28
C LEU A 113 12.63 -3.56 -39.90
N THR A 114 13.03 -3.60 -38.63
CA THR A 114 14.30 -3.03 -38.18
C THR A 114 15.48 -3.82 -38.77
N GLU A 115 16.70 -3.32 -38.63
CA GLU A 115 17.90 -4.09 -39.00
C GLU A 115 17.92 -5.46 -38.28
N LEU A 116 17.60 -5.49 -36.99
CA LEU A 116 17.48 -6.72 -36.21
C LEU A 116 16.37 -7.63 -36.76
N GLY A 117 15.19 -7.09 -37.07
CA GLY A 117 14.10 -7.85 -37.68
C GLY A 117 14.51 -8.48 -39.01
N ARG A 118 15.24 -7.73 -39.85
CA ARG A 118 15.76 -8.24 -41.12
C ARG A 118 16.79 -9.35 -40.93
N MET A 119 17.67 -9.26 -39.93
CA MET A 119 18.60 -10.35 -39.63
C MET A 119 17.87 -11.61 -39.16
N VAL A 120 16.85 -11.45 -38.30
CA VAL A 120 16.05 -12.58 -37.78
C VAL A 120 15.25 -13.27 -38.88
N PHE A 121 14.59 -12.52 -39.77
CA PHE A 121 13.75 -13.08 -40.83
C PHE A 121 14.49 -13.32 -42.15
N GLY A 122 15.67 -12.71 -42.34
CA GLY A 122 16.47 -12.77 -43.56
C GLY A 122 17.39 -13.97 -43.67
N ALA A 123 17.58 -14.73 -42.58
CA ALA A 123 18.35 -15.97 -42.59
C ALA A 123 17.48 -17.18 -42.18
N PRO A 124 16.45 -17.53 -42.97
CA PRO A 124 15.55 -18.65 -42.66
C PRO A 124 16.22 -20.02 -42.70
N GLU A 125 17.43 -20.11 -43.26
CA GLU A 125 18.26 -21.32 -43.37
C GLU A 125 19.06 -21.62 -42.10
N ILE A 126 19.12 -20.70 -41.14
CA ILE A 126 19.68 -21.00 -39.82
C ILE A 126 18.68 -21.92 -39.14
N GLU A 127 18.90 -23.23 -39.23
CA GLU A 127 18.20 -24.20 -38.40
C GLU A 127 18.24 -23.69 -36.97
N ALA A 128 17.06 -23.47 -36.38
CA ALA A 128 16.96 -23.06 -34.99
C ALA A 128 17.76 -24.08 -34.18
N ALA A 129 18.90 -23.65 -33.63
CA ALA A 129 19.82 -24.55 -32.96
C ALA A 129 19.02 -25.42 -32.00
N THR A 130 18.92 -26.71 -32.30
CA THR A 130 18.16 -27.67 -31.51
C THR A 130 18.85 -27.71 -30.16
N LYS A 131 18.36 -26.91 -29.23
CA LYS A 131 19.00 -26.78 -27.93
C LYS A 131 18.85 -28.14 -27.26
N PRO A 132 19.95 -28.81 -26.87
CA PRO A 132 19.84 -30.12 -26.27
C PRO A 132 18.93 -30.03 -25.05
N GLU A 133 17.89 -30.85 -25.00
CA GLU A 133 16.77 -30.73 -24.04
C GLU A 133 17.19 -30.72 -22.56
N LYS A 134 18.43 -31.11 -22.25
CA LYS A 134 19.01 -31.10 -20.89
C LYS A 134 20.50 -30.80 -20.90
N ALA A 135 20.91 -29.65 -21.43
CA ALA A 135 22.29 -29.21 -21.28
C ALA A 135 22.60 -28.92 -19.80
N ARG A 136 23.54 -29.65 -19.20
CA ARG A 136 24.14 -29.28 -17.91
C ARG A 136 24.94 -27.99 -18.11
N PHE A 137 24.47 -26.90 -17.51
CA PHE A 137 24.99 -25.56 -17.75
C PHE A 137 25.62 -24.92 -16.50
N LEU A 138 25.66 -25.63 -15.37
CA LEU A 138 26.20 -25.11 -14.10
C LEU A 138 27.48 -25.84 -13.69
N THR A 139 28.42 -25.12 -13.11
CA THR A 139 29.52 -25.71 -12.33
C THR A 139 29.50 -25.09 -10.95
N VAL A 140 29.22 -25.91 -9.92
CA VAL A 140 29.20 -25.45 -8.52
C VAL A 140 30.57 -25.65 -7.91
N GLN A 141 31.18 -24.55 -7.47
CA GLN A 141 32.50 -24.57 -6.86
C GLN A 141 32.40 -24.69 -5.32
N PRO A 142 33.42 -25.27 -4.66
CA PRO A 142 33.46 -25.38 -3.20
C PRO A 142 33.44 -24.04 -2.46
N ASN A 143 33.77 -22.92 -3.12
CA ASN A 143 33.76 -21.57 -2.56
C ASN A 143 32.36 -20.91 -2.56
N LEU A 144 31.28 -21.66 -2.83
CA LEU A 144 29.89 -21.18 -2.95
C LEU A 144 29.62 -20.32 -4.19
N GLU A 145 30.51 -20.36 -5.19
CA GLU A 145 30.26 -19.77 -6.49
C GLU A 145 29.69 -20.80 -7.47
N VAL A 146 28.74 -20.37 -8.29
CA VAL A 146 28.10 -21.15 -9.33
C VAL A 146 28.41 -20.47 -10.65
N VAL A 147 29.19 -21.14 -11.49
CA VAL A 147 29.49 -20.66 -12.84
C VAL A 147 28.42 -21.21 -13.79
N ALA A 148 27.64 -20.32 -14.39
CA ALA A 148 26.56 -20.66 -15.32
C ALA A 148 26.95 -20.31 -16.76
N TYR A 149 26.84 -21.29 -17.66
CA TYR A 149 27.05 -21.13 -19.10
C TYR A 149 25.71 -20.78 -19.76
N LEU A 150 25.42 -19.48 -19.90
CA LEU A 150 24.11 -18.95 -20.28
C LEU A 150 23.67 -19.37 -21.70
N GLU A 151 24.61 -19.60 -22.62
CA GLU A 151 24.32 -20.09 -23.97
C GLU A 151 23.60 -21.46 -23.96
N SER A 152 23.90 -22.28 -22.96
CA SER A 152 23.32 -23.62 -22.79
C SER A 152 22.06 -23.61 -21.92
N ALA A 153 21.68 -22.47 -21.32
CA ALA A 153 20.63 -22.39 -20.32
C ALA A 153 19.36 -21.71 -20.86
N ASP A 154 18.19 -22.21 -20.48
CA ASP A 154 16.91 -21.57 -20.84
C ASP A 154 16.54 -20.47 -19.85
N ALA A 155 15.76 -19.48 -20.33
CA ALA A 155 15.32 -18.36 -19.49
C ALA A 155 14.65 -18.81 -18.17
N PRO A 156 13.77 -19.84 -18.13
CA PRO A 156 13.22 -20.34 -16.87
C PRO A 156 14.28 -20.91 -15.92
N GLN A 157 15.33 -21.55 -16.45
CA GLN A 157 16.42 -22.10 -15.65
C GLN A 157 17.25 -20.98 -15.03
N ILE A 158 17.58 -19.94 -15.81
CA ILE A 158 18.29 -18.76 -15.34
C ILE A 158 17.47 -18.03 -14.26
N CYS A 159 16.16 -17.84 -14.50
CA CYS A 159 15.24 -17.25 -13.53
C CYS A 159 15.12 -18.08 -12.25
N LYS A 160 15.11 -19.42 -12.35
CA LYS A 160 15.07 -20.28 -11.16
C LYS A 160 16.37 -20.18 -10.35
N LEU A 161 17.52 -20.15 -11.02
CA LEU A 161 18.83 -19.96 -10.36
C LEU A 161 18.91 -18.61 -9.63
N SER A 162 18.47 -17.52 -10.29
CA SER A 162 18.54 -16.17 -9.73
C SER A 162 17.64 -15.95 -8.50
N ARG A 163 16.67 -16.84 -8.26
CA ARG A 163 15.85 -16.79 -7.03
C ARG A 163 16.66 -17.08 -5.77
N PHE A 164 17.66 -17.98 -5.84
CA PHE A 164 18.40 -18.43 -4.66
C PHE A 164 19.92 -18.20 -4.74
N ALA A 165 20.44 -17.74 -5.87
CA ALA A 165 21.83 -17.36 -6.06
C ALA A 165 21.95 -15.91 -6.54
N ALA A 166 22.78 -15.11 -5.87
CA ALA A 166 22.99 -13.71 -6.22
C ALA A 166 23.88 -13.58 -7.46
N CYS A 167 23.42 -12.87 -8.48
CA CYS A 167 24.23 -12.56 -9.66
C CYS A 167 25.33 -11.55 -9.30
N ALA A 168 26.57 -11.80 -9.72
CA ALA A 168 27.67 -10.86 -9.54
C ALA A 168 27.47 -9.62 -10.44
N PRO A 169 27.50 -8.40 -9.88
CA PRO A 169 27.30 -7.19 -10.68
C PRO A 169 28.59 -6.89 -11.45
N ARG A 170 28.70 -7.37 -12.71
CA ARG A 170 29.52 -6.82 -13.82
C ARG A 170 29.82 -7.76 -14.98
N THR A 171 29.35 -9.00 -14.99
CA THR A 171 29.67 -9.92 -16.11
C THR A 171 28.49 -10.03 -17.07
N SER A 172 28.51 -9.19 -18.12
CA SER A 172 27.72 -9.41 -19.33
C SER A 172 28.57 -10.26 -20.27
N GLY A 173 28.17 -11.50 -20.50
CA GLY A 173 28.92 -12.46 -21.30
C GLY A 173 28.25 -13.85 -21.30
N PRO A 174 28.74 -14.79 -22.12
CA PRO A 174 28.17 -16.13 -22.25
C PRO A 174 28.33 -16.98 -20.98
N VAL A 175 29.24 -16.59 -20.08
CA VAL A 175 29.47 -17.22 -18.78
C VAL A 175 29.24 -16.18 -17.69
N GLN A 176 28.41 -16.52 -16.70
CA GLN A 176 28.10 -15.66 -15.57
C GLN A 176 28.28 -16.39 -14.25
N THR A 177 28.87 -15.70 -13.27
CA THR A 177 29.08 -16.23 -11.93
C THR A 177 27.98 -15.76 -10.98
N PHE A 178 27.37 -16.70 -10.29
CA PHE A 178 26.41 -16.50 -9.22
C PHE A 178 27.04 -16.89 -7.88
N ALA A 179 26.68 -16.20 -6.80
CA ALA A 179 27.13 -16.53 -5.46
C ALA A 179 25.97 -17.07 -4.62
N LEU A 180 26.15 -18.24 -4.01
CA LEU A 180 25.22 -18.78 -3.04
C LEU A 180 25.44 -18.06 -1.70
N ARG A 181 24.52 -17.15 -1.38
CA ARG A 181 24.54 -16.36 -0.14
C ARG A 181 23.39 -16.77 0.77
N ARG A 182 23.57 -16.57 2.07
CA ARG A 182 22.55 -16.86 3.07
C ARG A 182 21.28 -16.03 2.81
N GLU A 183 21.44 -14.75 2.50
CA GLU A 183 20.35 -13.80 2.27
C GLU A 183 19.52 -14.20 1.05
N SER A 184 20.19 -14.60 -0.03
CA SER A 184 19.53 -15.06 -1.27
C SER A 184 18.78 -16.37 -1.05
N LEU A 185 19.37 -17.31 -0.32
CA LEU A 185 18.69 -18.55 0.05
C LEU A 185 17.46 -18.28 0.93
N TYR A 186 17.56 -17.40 1.93
CA TYR A 186 16.44 -17.07 2.81
C TYR A 186 15.27 -16.45 2.04
N SER A 187 15.56 -15.47 1.17
CA SER A 187 14.54 -14.86 0.29
C SER A 187 13.87 -15.90 -0.61
N ALA A 188 14.65 -16.84 -1.17
CA ALA A 188 14.11 -17.93 -1.96
C ALA A 188 13.16 -18.82 -1.15
N LEU A 189 13.57 -19.20 0.07
CA LEU A 189 12.76 -20.04 0.95
C LEU A 189 11.51 -19.31 1.49
N GLU A 190 11.52 -17.97 1.57
CA GLU A 190 10.34 -17.14 1.87
C GLU A 190 9.37 -17.08 0.69
N SER A 191 9.89 -17.09 -0.54
CA SER A 191 9.08 -17.16 -1.76
C SER A 191 8.48 -18.55 -2.05
N GLY A 192 8.60 -19.50 -1.12
CA GLY A 192 8.06 -20.86 -1.23
C GLY A 192 8.94 -21.86 -1.96
N LEU A 193 10.19 -21.52 -2.31
CA LEU A 193 11.16 -22.51 -2.79
C LEU A 193 11.60 -23.39 -1.61
N THR A 194 11.77 -24.69 -1.81
CA THR A 194 12.30 -25.58 -0.77
C THR A 194 13.81 -25.77 -0.91
N LEU A 195 14.48 -26.20 0.17
CA LEU A 195 15.90 -26.54 0.13
C LEU A 195 16.15 -27.70 -0.85
N ASP A 196 15.28 -28.71 -0.85
CA ASP A 196 15.40 -29.87 -1.72
C ASP A 196 15.25 -29.49 -3.20
N GLU A 197 14.35 -28.55 -3.53
CA GLU A 197 14.25 -28.01 -4.89
C GLU A 197 15.49 -27.24 -5.33
N ALA A 198 16.12 -26.48 -4.43
CA ALA A 198 17.35 -25.75 -4.73
C ALA A 198 18.54 -26.71 -4.92
N CYS A 199 18.73 -27.66 -4.01
CA CYS A 199 19.77 -28.70 -4.12
C CYS A 199 19.53 -29.61 -5.33
N GLY A 200 18.28 -30.00 -5.59
CA GLY A 200 17.88 -30.78 -6.75
C GLY A 200 18.21 -30.05 -8.05
N PHE A 201 17.89 -28.75 -8.14
CA PHE A 201 18.23 -27.94 -9.31
C PHE A 201 19.74 -27.85 -9.55
N LEU A 202 20.54 -27.61 -8.51
CA LEU A 202 22.00 -27.55 -8.64
C LEU A 202 22.61 -28.90 -9.06
N THR A 203 22.00 -30.00 -8.65
CA THR A 203 22.44 -31.37 -8.99
C THR A 203 22.03 -31.77 -10.41
N GLU A 204 20.79 -31.43 -10.80
CA GLU A 204 20.22 -31.77 -12.10
C GLU A 204 20.94 -31.04 -13.26
N TYR A 205 21.20 -29.74 -13.08
CA TYR A 205 21.82 -28.89 -14.10
C TYR A 205 23.33 -28.71 -13.91
N GLY A 206 23.90 -29.31 -12.86
CA GLY A 206 25.33 -29.32 -12.57
C GLY A 206 26.11 -30.25 -13.49
N ARG A 207 27.20 -29.76 -14.08
CA ARG A 207 28.20 -30.56 -14.80
C ARG A 207 28.99 -31.45 -13.86
N THR A 208 29.23 -30.97 -12.65
CA THR A 208 29.89 -31.68 -11.54
C THR A 208 28.87 -32.06 -10.49
N GLU A 209 29.17 -33.10 -9.71
CA GLU A 209 28.42 -33.38 -8.49
C GLU A 209 28.47 -32.18 -7.55
N LEU A 210 27.39 -31.96 -6.81
CA LEU A 210 27.31 -30.86 -5.85
C LEU A 210 28.32 -31.09 -4.71
N PRO A 211 29.30 -30.19 -4.50
CA PRO A 211 30.29 -30.37 -3.45
C PRO A 211 29.66 -30.54 -2.06
N ALA A 212 30.15 -31.50 -1.28
CA ALA A 212 29.57 -31.87 0.02
C ALA A 212 29.54 -30.69 1.01
N ASN A 213 30.54 -29.81 0.96
CA ASN A 213 30.60 -28.61 1.79
C ASN A 213 29.48 -27.61 1.44
N VAL A 214 29.16 -27.43 0.16
CA VAL A 214 28.06 -26.57 -0.29
C VAL A 214 26.71 -27.11 0.19
N LYS A 215 26.46 -28.42 0.02
CA LYS A 215 25.23 -29.07 0.51
C LYS A 215 25.06 -28.91 2.02
N ARG A 216 26.13 -29.12 2.80
CA ARG A 216 26.12 -28.92 4.26
C ARG A 216 25.80 -27.47 4.62
N MET A 217 26.45 -26.50 3.98
CA MET A 217 26.22 -25.08 4.29
C MET A 217 24.80 -24.62 3.96
N LEU A 218 24.24 -25.05 2.83
CA LEU A 218 22.85 -24.75 2.48
C LEU A 218 21.87 -25.36 3.49
N SER A 219 22.14 -26.61 3.94
CA SER A 219 21.33 -27.29 4.96
C SER A 219 21.41 -26.59 6.33
N GLU A 220 22.60 -26.17 6.76
CA GLU A 220 22.79 -25.41 8.00
C GLU A 220 22.06 -24.06 7.97
N TRP A 221 22.10 -23.36 6.83
CA TRP A 221 21.38 -22.09 6.67
C TRP A 221 19.87 -22.31 6.72
N ALA A 222 19.35 -23.29 5.98
CA ALA A 222 17.92 -23.64 6.01
C ALA A 222 17.47 -24.05 7.43
N GLY A 223 18.22 -24.92 8.12
CA GLY A 223 17.90 -25.36 9.47
C GLY A 223 17.94 -24.23 10.52
N LYS A 224 18.84 -23.25 10.37
CA LYS A 224 18.86 -22.05 11.25
C LYS A 224 17.62 -21.18 11.08
N ARG A 225 17.02 -21.12 9.88
CA ARG A 225 15.74 -20.44 9.65
C ARG A 225 14.59 -21.18 10.33
N GLU A 226 14.55 -22.50 10.20
CA GLU A 226 13.54 -23.36 10.86
C GLU A 226 13.68 -23.38 12.39
N SER A 227 14.86 -23.01 12.92
CA SER A 227 15.12 -22.89 14.36
C SER A 227 14.68 -21.56 14.99
N LEU A 228 13.97 -20.69 14.27
CA LEU A 228 13.36 -19.49 14.86
C LEU A 228 12.11 -19.89 15.66
N VAL A 229 12.33 -20.37 16.88
CA VAL A 229 11.25 -20.64 17.84
C VAL A 229 10.82 -19.31 18.46
N LEU A 230 9.78 -18.70 17.88
CA LEU A 230 9.09 -17.57 18.52
C LEU A 230 8.41 -18.09 19.79
N ARG A 231 8.94 -17.73 20.96
CA ARG A 231 8.31 -18.02 22.25
C ARG A 231 7.55 -16.80 22.72
N ASN A 232 6.22 -16.90 22.69
CA ASN A 232 5.33 -15.91 23.27
C ASN A 232 5.17 -16.18 24.78
N HIS A 233 4.81 -15.14 25.56
CA HIS A 233 4.60 -15.23 27.01
C HIS A 233 5.84 -15.63 27.80
N VAL A 234 6.90 -14.83 27.66
CA VAL A 234 8.17 -14.98 28.38
C VAL A 234 8.25 -13.91 29.46
N ALA A 235 8.70 -14.30 30.66
CA ALA A 235 8.96 -13.37 31.75
C ALA A 235 10.46 -13.11 31.89
N LEU A 236 10.83 -11.88 32.27
CA LEU A 236 12.21 -11.53 32.62
C LEU A 236 12.34 -11.45 34.14
N ALA A 237 13.42 -11.96 34.71
CA ALA A 237 13.73 -11.83 36.11
C ALA A 237 14.99 -10.98 36.27
N LEU A 238 14.91 -9.95 37.11
CA LEU A 238 16.01 -9.09 37.49
C LEU A 238 16.42 -9.38 38.94
N GLY A 239 17.67 -9.76 39.15
CA GLY A 239 18.15 -10.12 40.49
C GLY A 239 19.67 -10.24 40.57
N PRO A 240 20.20 -10.51 41.78
CA PRO A 240 21.63 -10.74 41.96
C PRO A 240 22.11 -11.91 41.08
N CYS A 241 23.35 -11.81 40.59
CA CYS A 241 23.94 -12.80 39.69
C CYS A 241 24.14 -14.15 40.41
N GLU A 242 23.09 -14.96 40.46
CA GLU A 242 23.11 -16.34 40.94
C GLU A 242 22.63 -17.26 39.82
N ASP A 243 23.40 -18.31 39.54
CA ASP A 243 22.98 -19.36 38.62
C ASP A 243 21.84 -20.17 39.27
N ARG A 244 20.63 -20.04 38.72
CA ARG A 244 19.46 -20.82 39.14
C ARG A 244 18.98 -21.74 38.03
N PRO A 245 18.59 -22.99 38.36
CA PRO A 245 18.03 -23.91 37.39
C PRO A 245 16.70 -23.37 36.84
N ARG A 246 16.50 -23.51 35.51
CA ARG A 246 15.31 -23.11 34.72
C ARG A 246 15.24 -21.65 34.25
N ALA A 247 16.30 -20.85 34.37
CA ALA A 247 16.38 -19.52 33.75
C ALA A 247 17.58 -19.43 32.78
N ARG A 248 17.43 -18.69 31.67
CA ARG A 248 18.52 -18.45 30.72
C ARG A 248 19.08 -17.04 30.91
N ALA A 249 20.35 -16.92 31.27
CA ALA A 249 21.00 -15.62 31.37
C ALA A 249 21.02 -14.92 30.00
N LEU A 250 20.59 -13.65 29.96
CA LEU A 250 20.68 -12.78 28.78
C LEU A 250 21.86 -11.80 28.88
N GLY A 251 22.38 -11.59 30.09
CA GLY A 251 23.53 -10.73 30.40
C GLY A 251 23.32 -9.95 31.69
N GLY A 252 24.38 -9.80 32.50
CA GLY A 252 24.33 -9.11 33.79
C GLY A 252 23.30 -9.71 34.75
N ASN A 253 22.49 -8.84 35.34
CA ASN A 253 21.44 -9.18 36.32
C ASN A 253 20.11 -9.62 35.67
N VAL A 254 20.10 -9.98 34.38
CA VAL A 254 18.88 -10.24 33.60
C VAL A 254 18.79 -11.70 33.16
N TYR A 255 17.70 -12.35 33.57
CA TYR A 255 17.44 -13.75 33.29
C TYR A 255 16.09 -13.92 32.58
N LEU A 256 16.05 -14.79 31.58
CA LEU A 256 14.85 -15.13 30.82
C LEU A 256 14.22 -16.39 31.39
N LEU A 257 12.95 -16.29 31.80
CA LEU A 257 12.17 -17.39 32.32
C LEU A 257 11.30 -17.97 31.19
N PRO A 258 11.31 -19.29 30.94
CA PRO A 258 10.35 -19.92 30.04
C PRO A 258 8.92 -19.65 30.52
N SER A 259 7.91 -19.80 29.67
CA SER A 259 6.52 -19.45 29.99
C SER A 259 6.05 -20.10 31.31
N VAL A 260 6.10 -19.33 32.40
CA VAL A 260 5.61 -19.69 33.72
C VAL A 260 4.74 -18.52 34.17
N SER A 261 3.61 -18.81 34.81
CA SER A 261 2.76 -17.77 35.42
C SER A 261 3.58 -16.90 36.39
N ALA A 262 3.39 -15.58 36.34
CA ALA A 262 4.04 -14.61 37.22
C ALA A 262 3.98 -15.01 38.72
N LYS A 263 2.90 -15.66 39.17
CA LYS A 263 2.75 -16.16 40.55
C LYS A 263 3.69 -17.33 40.87
N ALA A 264 3.90 -18.23 39.92
CA ALA A 264 4.82 -19.37 40.08
C ALA A 264 6.28 -18.93 39.97
N ALA A 265 6.56 -17.92 39.13
CA ALA A 265 7.86 -17.26 39.07
C ALA A 265 8.16 -16.53 40.40
N ALA A 266 7.22 -15.76 40.96
CA ALA A 266 7.41 -15.02 42.22
C ALA A 266 7.71 -15.92 43.41
N LYS A 267 7.10 -17.12 43.45
CA LYS A 267 7.36 -18.12 44.49
C LYS A 267 8.71 -18.84 44.34
N SER A 268 9.25 -18.90 43.11
CA SER A 268 10.51 -19.60 42.80
C SER A 268 11.73 -18.65 42.83
N PHE A 269 11.49 -17.34 42.73
CA PHE A 269 12.50 -16.28 42.67
C PHE A 269 12.21 -15.22 43.74
N GLU A 270 12.21 -15.65 45.01
CA GLU A 270 12.03 -14.76 46.15
C GLU A 270 13.18 -13.73 46.22
N GLY A 271 12.83 -12.44 46.31
CA GLY A 271 13.78 -11.32 46.28
C GLY A 271 14.16 -10.78 44.89
N TRP A 272 13.57 -11.33 43.81
CA TRP A 272 13.83 -10.90 42.43
C TRP A 272 12.65 -10.13 41.85
N THR A 273 12.93 -9.17 40.96
CA THR A 273 11.90 -8.42 40.23
C THR A 273 11.53 -9.15 38.95
N ILE A 274 10.30 -9.67 38.87
CA ILE A 274 9.81 -10.40 37.69
C ILE A 274 8.98 -9.46 36.82
N LEU A 275 9.34 -9.40 35.54
CA LEU A 275 8.69 -8.63 34.49
C LEU A 275 7.93 -9.57 33.57
N ASP A 276 6.61 -9.62 33.71
CA ASP A 276 5.74 -10.31 32.76
C ASP A 276 5.16 -9.29 31.77
N HIS A 277 5.54 -9.40 30.49
CA HIS A 277 5.04 -8.53 29.43
C HIS A 277 3.84 -9.13 28.67
N GLY A 278 3.36 -10.30 29.08
CA GLY A 278 2.18 -10.97 28.54
C GLY A 278 0.88 -10.66 29.31
N GLY A 279 0.97 -10.09 30.51
CA GLY A 279 -0.17 -9.72 31.34
C GLY A 279 -0.78 -8.34 31.01
N GLU A 280 -1.87 -7.98 31.72
CA GLU A 280 -2.41 -6.62 31.67
C GLU A 280 -1.34 -5.63 32.18
N PRO A 281 -1.13 -4.51 31.47
CA PRO A 281 -0.13 -3.53 31.89
C PRO A 281 -0.48 -2.95 33.26
N GLU A 282 0.53 -2.78 34.10
CA GLU A 282 0.34 -2.11 35.39
C GLU A 282 -0.12 -0.66 35.18
N ARG A 283 -1.15 -0.26 35.92
CA ARG A 283 -1.67 1.10 35.91
C ARG A 283 -0.80 1.98 36.81
N THR A 284 0.30 2.50 36.28
CA THR A 284 1.26 3.31 37.05
C THR A 284 1.33 4.77 36.62
N TRP A 285 0.58 5.17 35.60
CA TRP A 285 0.57 6.55 35.11
C TRP A 285 -0.55 7.35 35.76
N THR A 286 -0.26 8.59 36.10
CA THR A 286 -1.26 9.61 36.47
C THR A 286 -1.15 10.76 35.48
N THR A 287 -2.28 11.32 35.07
CA THR A 287 -2.34 12.44 34.13
C THR A 287 -3.19 13.56 34.66
N ASP A 288 -2.86 14.80 34.31
CA ASP A 288 -3.76 15.94 34.43
C ASP A 288 -4.57 16.18 33.14
N GLU A 289 -5.47 17.17 33.16
CA GLU A 289 -6.31 17.53 32.02
C GLU A 289 -5.54 18.17 30.85
N LEU A 290 -4.32 18.64 31.12
CA LEU A 290 -3.45 19.33 30.16
C LEU A 290 -2.38 18.42 29.56
N GLY A 291 -2.41 17.11 29.88
CA GLY A 291 -1.55 16.09 29.29
C GLY A 291 -0.20 15.90 29.98
N ASN A 292 0.01 16.42 31.19
CA ASN A 292 1.18 16.07 32.00
C ASN A 292 0.99 14.68 32.59
N VAL A 293 1.88 13.77 32.23
CA VAL A 293 1.91 12.38 32.68
C VAL A 293 3.09 12.16 33.61
N THR A 294 2.81 11.76 34.83
CA THR A 294 3.80 11.27 35.79
C THR A 294 3.68 9.76 35.91
N ALA A 295 4.79 9.05 35.77
CA ALA A 295 4.84 7.61 35.93
C ALA A 295 5.38 7.28 37.33
N ASN A 296 4.50 6.87 38.24
CA ASN A 296 4.85 6.44 39.59
C ASN A 296 5.27 4.98 39.54
N GLY A 297 6.49 4.73 39.07
CA GLY A 297 6.99 3.40 38.77
C GLY A 297 6.60 2.90 37.38
N GLY A 298 7.36 1.94 36.87
CA GLY A 298 7.09 1.33 35.56
C GLY A 298 8.35 0.73 34.94
N HIS A 299 8.18 -0.43 34.32
CA HIS A 299 9.25 -1.15 33.64
C HIS A 299 9.71 -0.42 32.37
N SER A 300 10.93 -0.74 31.90
CA SER A 300 11.58 -0.09 30.75
C SER A 300 10.66 0.01 29.52
N ILE A 301 9.87 -1.04 29.24
CA ILE A 301 8.94 -1.08 28.10
C ILE A 301 7.79 -0.06 28.24
N SER A 302 7.18 0.07 29.42
CA SER A 302 6.13 1.08 29.65
C SER A 302 6.71 2.49 29.48
N GLN A 303 7.93 2.72 29.96
CA GLN A 303 8.64 3.99 29.73
C GLN A 303 8.96 4.22 28.25
N THR A 304 9.36 3.20 27.49
CA THR A 304 9.58 3.33 26.04
C THR A 304 8.28 3.62 25.29
N ARG A 305 7.17 2.97 25.67
CA ARG A 305 5.84 3.23 25.09
C ARG A 305 5.40 4.66 25.34
N LEU A 306 5.55 5.15 26.58
CA LEU A 306 5.23 6.54 26.92
C LEU A 306 6.14 7.53 26.16
N ALA A 307 7.42 7.21 25.94
CA ALA A 307 8.35 8.06 25.18
C ALA A 307 7.98 8.16 23.69
N ARG A 308 7.21 7.20 23.15
CA ARG A 308 6.72 7.27 21.77
C ARG A 308 5.57 8.28 21.59
N ILE A 309 4.84 8.57 22.66
CA ILE A 309 3.61 9.38 22.61
C ILE A 309 3.72 10.70 23.39
N ALA A 310 4.74 10.88 24.23
CA ALA A 310 4.93 12.07 25.06
C ALA A 310 6.38 12.57 25.01
N ASP A 311 6.55 13.88 25.10
CA ASP A 311 7.86 14.53 25.19
C ASP A 311 8.35 14.58 26.66
N SER A 312 9.66 14.65 26.87
CA SER A 312 10.24 14.73 28.22
C SER A 312 10.32 16.17 28.71
N VAL A 313 9.84 16.40 29.93
CA VAL A 313 9.76 17.72 30.59
C VAL A 313 10.42 17.59 31.98
N PRO A 314 11.00 18.65 32.59
CA PRO A 314 11.69 18.53 33.87
C PRO A 314 10.84 17.92 35.01
N THR A 315 9.51 18.09 34.95
CA THR A 315 8.55 17.59 35.94
C THR A 315 7.92 16.24 35.58
N GLY A 316 8.31 15.63 34.46
CA GLY A 316 7.76 14.34 34.01
C GLY A 316 7.72 14.21 32.49
N ARG A 317 6.57 13.83 31.94
CA ARG A 317 6.35 13.80 30.50
C ARG A 317 5.08 14.55 30.14
N GLN A 318 5.03 15.10 28.94
CA GLN A 318 3.88 15.86 28.48
C GLN A 318 3.43 15.39 27.11
N LEU A 319 2.12 15.16 26.99
CA LEU A 319 1.42 14.92 25.73
C LEU A 319 1.23 16.28 25.05
N THR A 320 2.00 16.50 23.98
CA THR A 320 1.94 17.70 23.14
C THR A 320 1.35 17.38 21.77
N GLN A 321 0.93 18.39 21.03
CA GLN A 321 0.50 18.21 19.65
C GLN A 321 1.62 17.58 18.79
N GLU A 322 2.86 18.00 18.99
CA GLU A 322 4.04 17.54 18.26
C GLU A 322 4.37 16.08 18.54
N SER A 323 4.31 15.66 19.80
CA SER A 323 4.55 14.26 20.21
C SER A 323 3.48 13.32 19.63
N ILE A 324 2.21 13.72 19.65
CA ILE A 324 1.11 12.94 19.07
C ILE A 324 1.19 12.90 17.54
N ARG A 325 1.62 14.01 16.90
CA ARG A 325 1.89 14.02 15.45
C ARG A 325 3.02 13.06 15.09
N ARG A 326 4.09 12.98 15.90
CA ARG A 326 5.20 12.04 15.73
C ARG A 326 4.73 10.58 15.86
N ALA A 327 3.90 10.30 16.86
CA ALA A 327 3.28 8.99 17.04
C ALA A 327 2.43 8.59 15.82
N ARG A 328 1.65 9.53 15.27
CA ARG A 328 0.84 9.33 14.06
C ARG A 328 1.69 9.03 12.82
N MET A 329 2.78 9.76 12.60
CA MET A 329 3.72 9.48 11.50
C MET A 329 4.33 8.08 11.60
N SER A 330 4.39 7.52 12.81
CA SER A 330 4.86 6.17 13.08
C SER A 330 3.77 5.09 12.93
N GLY A 331 2.58 5.46 12.46
CA GLY A 331 1.46 4.54 12.17
C GLY A 331 0.45 4.35 13.31
N LEU A 332 0.54 5.12 14.41
CA LEU A 332 -0.41 5.01 15.53
C LEU A 332 -1.68 5.82 15.29
N SER A 333 -2.85 5.19 15.53
CA SER A 333 -4.15 5.86 15.47
C SER A 333 -4.53 6.53 16.79
N ALA A 334 -5.50 7.45 16.76
CA ALA A 334 -6.03 8.11 17.95
C ALA A 334 -6.59 7.10 18.97
N ASP A 335 -7.36 6.11 18.49
CA ASP A 335 -7.96 5.10 19.35
C ASP A 335 -6.89 4.17 19.96
N GLN A 336 -5.80 3.88 19.25
CA GLN A 336 -4.67 3.13 19.80
C GLN A 336 -3.95 3.89 20.92
N ILE A 337 -3.75 5.20 20.74
CA ILE A 337 -3.13 6.06 21.76
C ILE A 337 -4.03 6.16 23.00
N LEU A 338 -5.34 6.38 22.82
CA LEU A 338 -6.30 6.43 23.91
C LEU A 338 -6.44 5.08 24.63
N ALA A 339 -6.43 3.96 23.89
CA ALA A 339 -6.43 2.62 24.48
C ALA A 339 -5.15 2.37 25.31
N TRP A 340 -3.99 2.83 24.83
CA TRP A 340 -2.74 2.72 25.59
C TRP A 340 -2.77 3.54 26.87
N LEU A 341 -3.25 4.79 26.81
CA LEU A 341 -3.41 5.64 27.98
C LEU A 341 -4.40 5.01 28.98
N GLY A 342 -5.56 4.54 28.51
CA GLY A 342 -6.57 3.91 29.37
C GLY A 342 -6.10 2.62 30.03
N ALA A 343 -5.19 1.88 29.40
CA ALA A 343 -4.63 0.66 29.97
C ALA A 343 -3.57 0.91 31.05
N HIS A 344 -2.85 2.04 31.01
CA HIS A 344 -1.72 2.33 31.92
C HIS A 344 -2.03 3.45 32.95
N LEU A 345 -3.13 4.18 32.78
CA LEU A 345 -3.56 5.19 33.75
C LEU A 345 -4.27 4.56 34.95
N THR A 346 -3.95 5.07 36.14
CA THR A 346 -4.63 4.70 37.41
C THR A 346 -6.07 5.19 37.43
N ALA A 347 -6.31 6.38 36.92
CA ALA A 347 -7.62 7.01 36.79
C ALA A 347 -8.16 6.94 35.35
N LYS A 348 -9.44 7.27 35.16
CA LYS A 348 -10.02 7.45 33.81
C LYS A 348 -9.34 8.63 33.11
N ILE A 349 -9.24 8.55 31.78
CA ILE A 349 -8.71 9.63 30.96
C ILE A 349 -9.59 10.88 31.14
N PRO A 350 -9.02 12.07 31.42
CA PRO A 350 -9.78 13.31 31.46
C PRO A 350 -10.47 13.61 30.12
N PRO A 351 -11.76 14.02 30.11
CA PRO A 351 -12.52 14.24 28.87
C PRO A 351 -11.86 15.27 27.93
N LEU A 352 -11.27 16.33 28.49
CA LEU A 352 -10.57 17.36 27.72
C LEU A 352 -9.35 16.79 26.99
N LEU A 353 -8.59 15.92 27.67
CA LEU A 353 -7.43 15.26 27.10
C LEU A 353 -7.82 14.28 25.98
N GLU A 354 -8.94 13.57 26.13
CA GLU A 354 -9.48 12.72 25.05
C GLU A 354 -9.77 13.55 23.79
N VAL A 355 -10.48 14.68 23.96
CA VAL A 355 -10.79 15.60 22.86
C VAL A 355 -9.50 16.18 22.26
N ALA A 356 -8.51 16.52 23.08
CA ALA A 356 -7.22 17.03 22.61
C ALA A 356 -6.48 16.00 21.73
N VAL A 357 -6.39 14.74 22.16
CA VAL A 357 -5.74 13.67 21.38
C VAL A 357 -6.47 13.43 20.05
N ARG A 358 -7.81 13.46 20.05
CA ARG A 358 -8.61 13.36 18.81
C ARG A 358 -8.41 14.58 17.90
N ASN A 359 -8.27 15.78 18.46
CA ASN A 359 -8.02 17.00 17.69
C ASN A 359 -6.61 17.03 17.10
N TRP A 360 -5.59 16.61 17.85
CA TRP A 360 -4.20 16.55 17.36
C TRP A 360 -3.99 15.47 16.29
N THR A 361 -4.81 14.42 16.29
CA THR A 361 -4.81 13.37 15.25
C THR A 361 -5.75 13.69 14.08
N GLY A 362 -6.77 14.53 14.29
CA GLY A 362 -7.76 14.96 13.30
C GLY A 362 -7.56 16.39 12.79
N ARG A 363 -8.62 16.96 12.20
CA ARG A 363 -8.69 18.37 11.78
C ARG A 363 -9.97 18.99 12.34
N HIS A 364 -10.04 19.11 13.65
CA HIS A 364 -11.12 19.83 14.32
C HIS A 364 -10.56 21.18 14.78
N GLY A 365 -11.02 22.25 14.14
CA GLY A 365 -10.63 23.61 14.48
C GLY A 365 -11.64 24.25 15.40
N VAL A 366 -11.17 24.84 16.49
CA VAL A 366 -11.96 25.80 17.27
C VAL A 366 -11.76 27.18 16.65
N ARG A 367 -12.84 27.92 16.43
CA ARG A 367 -12.78 29.31 15.96
C ARG A 367 -13.19 30.22 17.12
N LEU A 368 -12.27 31.08 17.53
CA LEU A 368 -12.54 32.17 18.44
C LEU A 368 -12.66 33.45 17.60
N GLY A 369 -13.68 34.25 17.88
CA GLY A 369 -13.89 35.53 17.23
C GLY A 369 -14.51 36.52 18.21
N PRO A 370 -14.27 37.83 18.05
CA PRO A 370 -14.95 38.84 18.85
C PRO A 370 -16.45 38.79 18.57
N ALA A 371 -17.27 38.78 19.62
CA ALA A 371 -18.72 38.85 19.52
C ALA A 371 -19.23 39.97 20.42
N GLN A 372 -20.02 40.87 19.85
CA GLN A 372 -20.61 41.99 20.58
C GLN A 372 -22.00 41.57 21.03
N LEU A 373 -22.26 41.67 22.32
CA LEU A 373 -23.45 41.18 22.98
C LEU A 373 -24.31 42.35 23.47
N LEU A 374 -25.55 42.42 23.01
CA LEU A 374 -26.54 43.41 23.44
C LEU A 374 -27.57 42.72 24.35
N GLN A 375 -27.61 43.09 25.62
CA GLN A 375 -28.61 42.60 26.57
C GLN A 375 -29.80 43.56 26.63
N ILE A 376 -31.01 43.02 26.48
CA ILE A 376 -32.24 43.78 26.63
C ILE A 376 -33.01 43.26 27.83
N VAL A 377 -33.05 44.08 28.88
CA VAL A 377 -33.68 43.73 30.16
C VAL A 377 -35.22 43.65 30.02
N GLN A 378 -35.81 44.40 29.09
CA GLN A 378 -37.26 44.47 28.89
C GLN A 378 -37.76 43.44 27.84
N PRO A 379 -38.64 42.50 28.22
CA PRO A 379 -39.13 41.45 27.30
C PRO A 379 -39.93 41.97 26.10
N GLN A 380 -40.66 43.07 26.27
CA GLN A 380 -41.46 43.69 25.21
C GLN A 380 -40.58 44.36 24.14
N ALA A 381 -39.50 45.05 24.56
CA ALA A 381 -38.54 45.68 23.66
C ALA A 381 -37.78 44.64 22.81
N LYS A 382 -37.49 43.48 23.41
CA LYS A 382 -36.89 42.33 22.72
C LYS A 382 -37.76 41.83 21.56
N GLU A 383 -39.05 41.60 21.80
CA GLU A 383 -39.96 41.13 20.74
C GLU A 383 -40.11 42.17 19.62
N ALA A 384 -40.14 43.45 19.97
CA ALA A 384 -40.20 44.54 19.00
C ALA A 384 -38.95 44.59 18.11
N LEU A 385 -37.75 44.42 18.68
CA LEU A 385 -36.49 44.43 17.91
C LEU A 385 -36.32 43.20 17.03
N LEU A 386 -36.80 42.03 17.46
CA LEU A 386 -36.83 40.81 16.63
C LEU A 386 -37.74 40.95 15.40
N ARG A 387 -38.86 41.66 15.55
CA ARG A 387 -39.83 41.89 14.46
C ARG A 387 -39.49 43.11 13.60
N SER A 388 -38.52 43.93 14.01
CA SER A 388 -38.13 45.14 13.29
C SER A 388 -37.36 44.82 12.01
N PRO A 389 -37.82 45.30 10.83
CA PRO A 389 -37.12 45.07 9.56
C PRO A 389 -35.76 45.78 9.51
N THR A 390 -35.58 46.85 10.30
CA THR A 390 -34.36 47.66 10.34
C THR A 390 -33.24 47.02 11.15
N PHE A 391 -33.56 46.38 12.27
CA PHE A 391 -32.56 45.76 13.16
C PHE A 391 -32.20 44.33 12.76
N ARG A 392 -33.13 43.58 12.16
CA ARG A 392 -32.91 42.19 11.73
C ARG A 392 -31.65 41.96 10.89
N PRO A 393 -31.25 42.81 9.91
CA PRO A 393 -30.01 42.61 9.15
C PRO A 393 -28.73 42.93 9.94
N LEU A 394 -28.84 43.70 11.03
CA LEU A 394 -27.70 44.13 11.86
C LEU A 394 -27.40 43.12 12.99
N LEU A 395 -28.33 42.21 13.27
CA LEU A 395 -28.21 41.15 14.26
C LEU A 395 -27.67 39.86 13.62
N ALA A 396 -26.61 39.31 14.17
CA ALA A 396 -26.05 38.02 13.76
C ALA A 396 -26.79 36.82 14.37
N GLY A 397 -27.48 37.00 15.50
CA GLY A 397 -28.25 35.96 16.17
C GLY A 397 -28.86 36.41 17.50
N HIS A 398 -29.64 35.54 18.13
CA HIS A 398 -30.25 35.76 19.46
C HIS A 398 -29.93 34.58 20.38
N ILE A 399 -29.48 34.87 21.60
CA ILE A 399 -29.20 33.92 22.68
C ILE A 399 -30.21 34.19 23.81
N PRO A 400 -31.15 33.26 24.09
CA PRO A 400 -32.05 33.40 25.24
C PRO A 400 -31.27 33.50 26.57
N PRO A 401 -31.76 34.23 27.60
CA PRO A 401 -33.11 34.82 27.71
C PRO A 401 -33.27 36.28 27.23
N GLY A 402 -32.23 36.97 26.78
CA GLY A 402 -32.34 38.39 26.37
C GLY A 402 -31.14 38.99 25.66
N TRP A 403 -30.29 38.15 25.06
CA TRP A 403 -29.02 38.56 24.46
C TRP A 403 -29.11 38.53 22.94
N PHE A 404 -28.57 39.57 22.30
CA PHE A 404 -28.44 39.66 20.85
C PHE A 404 -26.97 39.71 20.47
N LEU A 405 -26.60 38.96 19.44
CA LEU A 405 -25.25 38.99 18.88
C LEU A 405 -25.25 40.02 17.75
N VAL A 406 -24.41 41.03 17.86
CA VAL A 406 -24.26 42.11 16.87
C VAL A 406 -22.94 41.92 16.13
N ARG A 407 -22.93 42.13 14.81
CA ARG A 407 -21.68 42.10 14.05
C ARG A 407 -20.87 43.36 14.35
N GLU A 408 -19.57 43.21 14.52
CA GLU A 408 -18.65 44.31 14.87
C GLU A 408 -18.75 45.49 13.88
N GLU A 409 -18.88 45.19 12.58
CA GLU A 409 -19.04 46.15 11.48
C GLU A 409 -20.28 47.05 11.58
N HIS A 410 -21.30 46.65 12.36
CA HIS A 410 -22.58 47.35 12.48
C HIS A 410 -22.82 47.95 13.87
N LEU A 411 -21.86 47.85 14.79
CA LEU A 411 -22.02 48.29 16.18
C LEU A 411 -22.35 49.77 16.28
N SER A 412 -21.64 50.63 15.55
CA SER A 412 -21.87 52.08 15.56
C SER A 412 -23.27 52.43 15.08
N GLN A 413 -23.74 51.77 14.01
CA GLN A 413 -25.08 51.96 13.46
C GLN A 413 -26.17 51.48 14.42
N VAL A 414 -25.97 50.35 15.09
CA VAL A 414 -26.91 49.83 16.09
C VAL A 414 -27.00 50.76 17.30
N ARG A 415 -25.86 51.28 17.80
CA ARG A 415 -25.82 52.23 18.91
C ARG A 415 -26.62 53.50 18.59
N THR A 416 -26.35 54.13 17.44
CA THR A 416 -27.08 55.33 17.01
C THR A 416 -28.58 55.07 16.83
N LEU A 417 -28.97 53.91 16.30
CA LEU A 417 -30.38 53.56 16.12
C LEU A 417 -31.11 53.30 17.44
N LEU A 418 -30.45 52.67 18.41
CA LEU A 418 -31.01 52.39 19.74
C LEU A 418 -31.13 53.68 20.58
N GLU A 419 -30.11 54.54 20.56
CA GLU A 419 -30.16 55.86 21.22
C GLU A 419 -31.30 56.71 20.64
N ARG A 420 -31.47 56.70 19.30
CA ARG A 420 -32.59 57.40 18.63
C ARG A 420 -33.97 56.86 19.03
N LEU A 421 -34.05 55.59 19.39
CA LEU A 421 -35.29 54.95 19.89
C LEU A 421 -35.48 55.13 21.40
N GLY A 422 -34.60 55.87 22.08
CA GLY A 422 -34.71 56.20 23.50
C GLY A 422 -34.13 55.15 24.45
N PHE A 423 -33.33 54.19 23.96
CA PHE A 423 -32.63 53.24 24.83
C PHE A 423 -31.36 53.87 25.42
N THR A 424 -31.17 53.77 26.73
CA THR A 424 -29.91 54.10 27.40
C THR A 424 -28.96 52.90 27.31
N ILE A 425 -27.78 53.11 26.73
CA ILE A 425 -26.78 52.05 26.52
C ILE A 425 -25.67 52.25 27.56
N ASP A 426 -25.43 51.22 28.36
CA ASP A 426 -24.28 51.12 29.25
C ASP A 426 -23.24 50.18 28.61
N ASP A 427 -21.95 50.48 28.78
CA ASP A 427 -20.84 49.70 28.24
C ASP A 427 -20.41 48.57 29.22
N GLN A 428 -20.99 48.49 30.43
CA GLN A 428 -20.75 47.41 31.39
C GLN A 428 -21.80 46.28 31.28
N LEU A 429 -21.32 45.04 31.15
CA LEU A 429 -22.16 43.84 31.08
C LEU A 429 -22.26 43.16 32.46
N ASP A 430 -23.48 43.01 32.97
CA ASP A 430 -23.75 42.18 34.15
C ASP A 430 -23.86 40.70 33.75
N LEU A 431 -22.74 39.97 33.84
CA LEU A 431 -22.71 38.52 33.65
C LEU A 431 -22.99 37.83 35.01
N PRO A 432 -24.10 37.08 35.16
CA PRO A 432 -24.29 36.28 36.35
C PRO A 432 -23.17 35.22 36.47
N PRO A 433 -22.67 34.93 37.69
CA PRO A 433 -21.64 33.90 37.89
C PRO A 433 -22.14 32.53 37.40
N LEU A 434 -21.20 31.70 36.93
CA LEU A 434 -21.46 30.43 36.21
C LEU A 434 -22.33 29.42 36.97
N GLU A 435 -22.58 29.62 38.27
CA GLU A 435 -23.26 28.66 39.16
C GLU A 435 -24.80 28.65 39.06
N ALA A 436 -25.45 29.56 38.31
CA ALA A 436 -26.91 29.65 38.27
C ALA A 436 -27.62 28.89 37.12
N ALA A 437 -26.88 28.14 36.27
CA ALA A 437 -27.49 27.36 35.20
C ALA A 437 -27.88 25.94 35.66
N VAL A 438 -28.84 25.84 36.59
CA VAL A 438 -29.51 24.57 36.94
C VAL A 438 -30.80 24.42 36.12
N SER A 439 -30.75 23.47 35.17
CA SER A 439 -31.81 22.69 34.49
C SER A 439 -33.21 23.29 34.22
N PRO A 440 -33.67 23.32 32.95
CA PRO A 440 -35.09 23.20 32.63
C PRO A 440 -35.40 21.72 32.29
N ALA A 441 -35.84 20.94 33.27
CA ALA A 441 -36.38 19.61 33.01
C ALA A 441 -37.54 19.29 33.95
N LYS A 442 -38.63 20.04 33.84
CA LYS A 442 -39.98 19.57 34.18
C LYS A 442 -41.00 20.32 33.32
N ASP A 443 -41.30 19.78 32.16
CA ASP A 443 -42.67 19.80 31.66
C ASP A 443 -42.97 18.41 31.11
N GLY A 444 -43.75 17.66 31.90
CA GLY A 444 -44.35 16.43 31.46
C GLY A 444 -45.49 16.77 30.51
N MET A 445 -45.40 16.28 29.27
CA MET A 445 -46.59 16.08 28.45
C MET A 445 -46.83 14.59 28.29
N LEU A 446 -47.89 14.14 28.97
CA LEU A 446 -48.44 12.80 28.89
C LEU A 446 -48.71 12.41 27.43
N VAL A 447 -48.03 11.38 26.94
CA VAL A 447 -48.52 10.58 25.82
C VAL A 447 -49.53 9.58 26.40
N LYS A 448 -50.83 9.84 26.21
CA LYS A 448 -51.88 8.83 26.39
C LYS A 448 -51.72 7.79 25.27
N VAL A 449 -51.24 6.59 25.62
CA VAL A 449 -51.38 5.40 24.77
C VAL A 449 -52.74 4.78 25.08
N SER A 450 -53.67 4.86 24.12
CA SER A 450 -54.92 4.11 24.13
C SER A 450 -54.64 2.64 23.83
N ALA A 451 -54.86 1.77 24.80
CA ALA A 451 -54.92 0.32 24.59
C ALA A 451 -56.36 -0.09 24.27
N CYS A 452 -56.54 -0.67 23.09
CA CYS A 452 -57.68 -1.52 22.70
C CYS A 452 -57.05 -2.60 21.81
N GLY A 453 -57.08 -3.90 22.07
CA GLY A 453 -57.77 -4.70 23.06
C GLY A 453 -58.31 -5.94 22.35
N ARG A 454 -57.53 -7.04 22.34
CA ARG A 454 -57.79 -8.34 21.68
C ARG A 454 -57.75 -8.36 20.14
#